data_AF-A0A1G1ZI23-F1
#
_entry.id   AF-A0A1G1ZI23-F1
#
_cell.length_a   1.000
_cell.length_b   1.000
_cell.length_c   1.000
_cell.angle_alpha   90.00
_cell.angle_beta   90.00
_cell.angle_gamma   90.00
#
_symmetry.space_group_name_H-M   'P 1'
#
loop_
_entity.id
_entity.type
_entity.pdbx_description
1 polymer ?
#
loop_
_entity_poly.entity_id
_entity_poly.type
_entity_poly.pdbx_seq_one_letter_code
_entity_poly.pdbx_strand_id
1 'polypeptide(L)'
;MIKDIVMKLFFGIFGASFILLGIATVLFYIHLGGTGNVLVVNFDGFRGINFLGNFNDVFGILLTGFFILAINILLSWGLYKRNKFLAHLLPFATLFISLLILIAVAAIISVN
;
A
#
# COMPACT_ATOMS: atom_id res chain seq x y z
N MET A 1 11.54 -13.11 -26.93
CA MET A 1 10.55 -12.12 -27.40
C MET A 1 9.29 -12.06 -26.54
N ILE A 2 8.40 -13.06 -26.51
CA ILE A 2 7.17 -13.01 -25.67
C ILE A 2 7.51 -12.92 -24.16
N LYS A 3 8.51 -13.68 -23.72
CA LYS A 3 8.99 -13.69 -22.33
C LYS A 3 9.44 -12.31 -21.84
N ASP A 4 10.09 -11.55 -22.72
CA ASP A 4 10.66 -10.24 -22.39
C ASP A 4 9.58 -9.16 -22.30
N ILE A 5 8.55 -9.24 -23.16
CA ILE A 5 7.39 -8.35 -23.13
C ILE A 5 6.60 -8.57 -21.84
N VAL A 6 6.36 -9.83 -21.49
CA VAL A 6 5.63 -10.22 -20.27
C VAL A 6 6.37 -9.73 -19.02
N MET A 7 7.70 -9.88 -18.99
CA MET A 7 8.52 -9.41 -17.86
C MET A 7 8.50 -7.88 -17.74
N LYS A 8 8.58 -7.14 -18.86
CA LYS A 8 8.43 -5.67 -18.87
C LYS A 8 7.06 -5.22 -18.36
N LEU A 9 5.99 -5.90 -18.75
CA LEU A 9 4.64 -5.60 -18.27
C LEU A 9 4.55 -5.74 -16.74
N PHE A 10 5.12 -6.79 -16.16
CA PHE A 10 5.08 -7.01 -14.71
C PHE A 10 5.89 -6.00 -13.92
N PHE A 11 7.08 -5.64 -14.40
CA PHE A 11 7.82 -4.53 -13.82
C PHE A 11 7.03 -3.21 -13.94
N GLY A 12 6.28 -3.02 -15.02
CA GLY A 12 5.35 -1.90 -15.15
C GLY A 12 4.26 -1.89 -14.08
N ILE A 13 3.65 -3.04 -13.78
CA ILE A 13 2.61 -3.17 -12.74
C ILE A 13 3.17 -2.92 -11.33
N PHE A 14 4.36 -3.46 -11.04
CA PHE A 14 5.05 -3.15 -9.78
C PHE A 14 5.42 -1.67 -9.68
N GLY A 15 5.86 -1.06 -10.80
CA GLY A 15 6.10 0.38 -10.88
C GLY A 15 4.84 1.20 -10.60
N ALA A 16 3.70 0.83 -11.19
CA ALA A 16 2.42 1.48 -10.90
C ALA A 16 2.01 1.34 -9.43
N SER A 17 2.23 0.15 -8.84
CA SER A 17 1.98 -0.09 -7.41
C SER A 17 2.85 0.80 -6.52
N PHE A 18 4.13 0.94 -6.85
CA PHE A 18 5.06 1.84 -6.15
C PHE A 18 4.62 3.30 -6.25
N ILE A 19 4.18 3.75 -7.44
CA ILE A 19 3.65 5.11 -7.63
C ILE A 19 2.40 5.33 -6.78
N LEU A 20 1.47 4.38 -6.74
CA LEU A 20 0.26 4.49 -5.92
C LEU A 20 0.58 4.61 -4.43
N LEU A 21 1.50 3.78 -3.92
CA LEU A 21 1.96 3.88 -2.53
C LEU A 21 2.69 5.20 -2.26
N GLY A 22 3.46 5.69 -3.23
CA GLY A 22 4.10 7.00 -3.19
C GLY A 22 3.09 8.14 -3.10
N ILE A 23 2.06 8.13 -3.95
CA ILE A 23 0.94 9.09 -3.91
C ILE A 23 0.24 9.03 -2.55
N ALA A 24 -0.08 7.84 -2.04
CA ALA A 24 -0.69 7.67 -0.74
C ALA A 24 0.17 8.26 0.39
N THR A 25 1.49 8.07 0.32
CA THR A 25 2.45 8.59 1.30
C THR A 25 2.54 10.12 1.25
N VAL A 26 2.58 10.69 0.05
CA VAL A 26 2.60 12.15 -0.15
C VAL A 26 1.30 12.78 0.37
N LEU A 27 0.14 12.20 0.03
CA LEU A 27 -1.16 12.68 0.52
C LEU A 27 -1.24 12.62 2.04
N PHE A 28 -0.81 11.51 2.64
CA PHE A 28 -0.70 11.34 4.07
C PHE A 28 0.16 12.45 4.70
N TYR A 29 1.39 12.66 4.20
CA TYR A 29 2.29 13.64 4.80
C TYR A 29 1.79 15.09 4.69
N ILE A 30 1.18 15.45 3.55
CA ILE A 30 0.65 16.81 3.34
C ILE A 30 -0.54 17.11 4.27
N HIS A 31 -1.47 16.16 4.42
CA HIS A 31 -2.71 16.40 5.16
C HIS A 31 -2.58 16.11 6.66
N LEU A 32 -1.68 15.18 7.03
CA LEU A 32 -1.60 14.62 8.38
C LEU A 32 -0.24 14.82 9.05
N GLY A 33 0.77 15.33 8.33
CA GLY A 33 2.11 15.61 8.88
C GLY A 33 2.19 16.85 9.76
N GLY A 34 1.20 17.75 9.68
CA GLY A 34 1.14 18.98 10.48
C GLY A 34 0.25 18.90 11.73
N THR A 35 -0.58 17.86 11.84
CA THR A 35 -1.51 17.68 12.96
C THR A 35 -0.84 16.86 14.06
N GLY A 36 -0.20 17.55 15.00
CA GLY A 36 0.39 16.93 16.18
C GLY A 36 -0.64 16.13 16.98
N ASN A 37 -0.60 14.80 16.83
CA ASN A 37 -1.13 13.77 17.74
C ASN A 37 -2.65 13.63 17.93
N VAL A 38 -3.53 14.28 17.17
CA VAL A 38 -4.98 14.00 17.27
C VAL A 38 -5.58 13.85 15.88
N LEU A 39 -5.77 12.59 15.50
CA LEU A 39 -6.04 12.18 14.12
C LEU A 39 -7.31 11.32 14.07
N VAL A 40 -8.38 11.83 14.70
CA VAL A 40 -9.67 11.21 15.06
C VAL A 40 -9.73 10.74 16.52
N VAL A 41 -10.57 11.41 17.30
CA VAL A 41 -11.11 10.93 18.58
C VAL A 41 -12.35 10.11 18.25
N ASN A 42 -12.24 8.77 18.23
CA ASN A 42 -13.42 7.92 18.18
C ASN A 42 -13.89 7.69 19.63
N PHE A 43 -15.02 8.25 20.02
CA PHE A 43 -15.65 7.99 21.32
C PHE A 43 -16.41 6.67 21.25
N ASP A 44 -15.80 5.58 21.73
CA ASP A 44 -16.49 4.31 21.94
C ASP A 44 -17.12 4.34 23.34
N GLY A 45 -18.47 4.32 23.41
CA GLY A 45 -19.23 4.37 24.66
C GLY A 45 -18.95 3.22 25.64
N PHE A 46 -18.30 2.14 25.18
CA PHE A 46 -17.92 0.99 26.01
C PHE A 46 -16.41 0.88 26.27
N ARG A 47 -15.55 1.57 25.50
CA ARG A 47 -14.08 1.42 25.56
C ARG A 47 -13.29 2.73 25.76
N GLY A 48 -13.96 3.88 25.82
CA GLY A 48 -13.31 5.18 25.94
C GLY A 48 -12.80 5.72 24.59
N ILE A 49 -11.89 6.69 24.63
CA ILE A 49 -11.25 7.30 23.45
C ILE A 49 -10.40 6.22 22.76
N ASN A 50 -10.84 5.75 21.59
CA ASN A 50 -10.12 4.76 20.81
C ASN A 50 -9.42 5.46 19.63
N PHE A 51 -8.09 5.47 19.63
CA PHE A 51 -7.26 6.18 18.66
C PHE A 51 -7.07 5.36 17.37
N LEU A 52 -8.15 4.96 16.70
CA LEU A 52 -8.05 4.40 15.36
C LEU A 52 -7.83 5.55 14.36
N GLY A 53 -6.68 5.55 13.70
CA GLY A 53 -6.30 6.58 12.74
C GLY A 53 -5.12 7.43 13.17
N ASN A 54 -4.40 7.09 14.25
CA ASN A 54 -3.21 7.81 14.66
C ASN A 54 -2.15 7.82 13.53
N PHE A 55 -1.31 8.86 13.50
CA PHE A 55 -0.23 9.02 12.53
C PHE A 55 0.60 7.73 12.37
N ASN A 56 0.93 7.08 13.49
CA ASN A 56 1.71 5.84 13.51
C ASN A 56 0.99 4.65 12.87
N ASP A 57 -0.34 4.57 12.99
CA ASP A 57 -1.12 3.48 12.40
C ASP A 57 -1.14 3.60 10.88
N VAL A 58 -1.40 4.80 10.37
CA VAL A 58 -1.43 5.09 8.94
C VAL A 58 -0.03 4.92 8.32
N PHE A 59 1.01 5.40 9.02
CA PHE A 59 2.39 5.18 8.62
C PHE A 59 2.76 3.68 8.60
N GLY A 60 2.30 2.91 9.58
CA GLY A 60 2.48 1.46 9.63
C GLY A 60 1.84 0.72 8.44
N ILE A 61 0.63 1.15 8.03
CA ILE A 61 -0.05 0.60 6.84
C ILE A 61 0.77 0.89 5.57
N LEU A 62 1.24 2.12 5.40
CA LEU A 62 2.07 2.51 4.24
C LEU A 62 3.37 1.71 4.19
N LEU A 63 4.08 1.60 5.32
CA LEU A 63 5.33 0.85 5.44
C LEU A 63 5.10 -0.64 5.10
N THR A 64 4.02 -1.21 5.62
CA THR A 64 3.62 -2.60 5.30
C THR A 64 3.34 -2.77 3.81
N GLY A 65 2.69 -1.80 3.16
CA GLY A 65 2.48 -1.78 1.72
C GLY A 65 3.79 -1.84 0.92
N PHE A 66 4.77 -1.00 1.26
CA PHE A 66 6.11 -1.03 0.63
C PHE A 66 6.84 -2.34 0.89
N PHE A 67 6.72 -2.90 2.09
CA PHE A 67 7.33 -4.17 2.44
C PHE A 67 6.75 -5.33 1.63
N ILE A 68 5.41 -5.39 1.50
CA ILE A 68 4.71 -6.38 0.65
C ILE A 68 5.14 -6.23 -0.82
N LEU A 69 5.24 -5.00 -1.33
CA LEU A 69 5.73 -4.74 -2.69
C LEU A 69 7.13 -5.32 -2.89
N ALA A 70 8.07 -5.03 -1.98
CA ALA A 70 9.43 -5.53 -2.07
C ALA A 70 9.50 -7.07 -2.05
N ILE A 71 8.75 -7.70 -1.14
CA ILE A 71 8.66 -9.16 -1.06
C ILE A 71 8.08 -9.74 -2.36
N ASN A 72 7.00 -9.16 -2.88
CA ASN A 72 6.34 -9.68 -4.07
C ASN A 72 7.20 -9.53 -5.33
N ILE A 73 8.04 -8.50 -5.42
CA ILE A 73 9.04 -8.37 -6.50
C ILE A 73 10.07 -9.51 -6.41
N LEU A 74 10.63 -9.76 -5.23
CA LEU A 74 11.62 -10.83 -5.02
C LEU A 74 11.02 -12.22 -5.30
N LEU A 75 9.81 -12.47 -4.77
CA LEU A 75 9.08 -13.72 -5.00
C LEU A 75 8.73 -13.91 -6.46
N SER A 76 8.22 -12.87 -7.15
CA SER A 76 7.87 -12.96 -8.56
C SER A 76 9.10 -13.29 -9.41
N TRP A 77 10.26 -12.67 -9.13
CA TRP A 77 11.53 -13.00 -9.81
C TRP A 77 11.90 -14.47 -9.59
N GLY A 78 11.96 -14.93 -8.33
CA GLY A 78 12.36 -16.30 -7.99
C GLY A 78 11.40 -17.35 -8.56
N LEU A 79 10.09 -17.07 -8.53
CA LEU A 79 9.05 -17.98 -9.00
C LEU A 79 8.91 -18.01 -10.51
N TYR A 80 9.37 -17.00 -11.25
CA TYR A 80 9.20 -16.92 -12.69
C TYR A 80 9.69 -18.17 -13.45
N LYS A 81 10.78 -18.79 -12.97
CA LYS A 81 11.32 -20.03 -13.55
C LYS A 81 10.63 -21.30 -13.05
N ARG A 82 10.02 -21.29 -11.86
CA ARG A 82 9.43 -22.48 -11.21
C ARG A 82 7.93 -22.58 -11.43
N ASN A 83 7.20 -21.49 -11.23
CA ASN A 83 5.76 -21.43 -11.38
C ASN A 83 5.36 -20.07 -12.00
N LYS A 84 5.03 -20.10 -13.28
CA LYS A 84 4.63 -18.91 -14.03
C LYS A 84 3.34 -18.32 -13.46
N PHE A 85 2.32 -19.13 -13.17
CA PHE A 85 1.03 -18.65 -12.67
C PHE A 85 1.18 -17.75 -11.43
N LEU A 86 1.90 -18.23 -10.41
CA LEU A 86 2.15 -17.44 -9.19
C LEU A 86 2.97 -16.18 -9.48
N ALA A 87 4.01 -16.27 -10.31
CA ALA A 87 4.82 -15.12 -10.68
C ALA A 87 4.01 -14.03 -11.38
N HIS A 88 2.95 -14.41 -12.12
CA HIS A 88 2.04 -13.49 -12.80
C HIS A 88 0.98 -12.91 -11.84
N LEU A 89 0.51 -13.69 -10.86
CA LEU A 89 -0.51 -13.26 -9.90
C LEU A 89 0.00 -12.18 -8.93
N LEU A 90 1.26 -12.29 -8.48
CA LEU A 90 1.86 -11.39 -7.48
C LEU A 90 1.84 -9.90 -7.87
N PRO A 91 2.25 -9.49 -9.10
CA PRO A 91 2.13 -8.11 -9.54
C PRO A 91 0.70 -7.55 -9.41
N PHE A 92 -0.31 -8.29 -9.86
CA PHE A 92 -1.71 -7.84 -9.80
C PHE A 92 -2.24 -7.78 -8.37
N ALA A 93 -1.91 -8.76 -7.53
CA ALA A 93 -2.26 -8.74 -6.11
C ALA A 93 -1.63 -7.51 -5.41
N THR A 94 -0.39 -7.18 -5.76
CA THR A 94 0.32 -6.02 -5.20
C THR A 94 -0.34 -4.71 -5.63
N LEU A 95 -0.74 -4.60 -6.90
CA LEU A 95 -1.46 -3.44 -7.42
C LEU A 95 -2.80 -3.26 -6.70
N PHE A 96 -3.54 -4.35 -6.54
CA PHE A 96 -4.83 -4.35 -5.84
C PHE A 96 -4.67 -3.91 -4.37
N ILE A 97 -3.69 -4.45 -3.65
CA ILE A 97 -3.39 -4.03 -2.27
C ILE A 97 -2.99 -2.56 -2.22
N SER A 98 -2.17 -2.08 -3.16
CA SER A 98 -1.74 -0.67 -3.22
C SER A 98 -2.92 0.27 -3.46
N LEU A 99 -3.89 -0.13 -4.29
CA LEU A 99 -5.14 0.61 -4.49
C LEU A 99 -5.98 0.65 -3.21
N LEU A 100 -6.14 -0.48 -2.51
CA LEU A 100 -6.85 -0.51 -1.24
C LEU A 100 -6.21 0.39 -0.18
N ILE A 101 -4.88 0.40 -0.10
CA ILE A 101 -4.14 1.29 0.80
C ILE A 101 -4.39 2.75 0.45
N LEU A 102 -4.32 3.12 -0.83
CA LEU A 102 -4.61 4.49 -1.26
C LEU A 102 -6.05 4.91 -0.90
N ILE A 103 -7.03 4.04 -1.13
CA ILE A 103 -8.43 4.29 -0.76
C ILE A 103 -8.57 4.44 0.76
N ALA A 104 -7.92 3.57 1.55
CA ALA A 104 -7.96 3.64 3.00
C ALA A 104 -7.36 4.97 3.51
N VAL A 105 -6.19 5.38 3.00
CA VAL A 105 -5.57 6.66 3.35
C VAL A 105 -6.47 7.84 2.96
N ALA A 106 -7.05 7.81 1.76
CA ALA A 106 -7.97 8.85 1.30
C ALA A 106 -9.23 8.94 2.18
N ALA A 107 -9.78 7.81 2.62
CA ALA A 107 -10.92 7.77 3.53
C ALA A 107 -10.57 8.34 4.92
N ILE A 108 -9.39 8.03 5.45
CA ILE A 108 -8.91 8.58 6.72
C ILE A 108 -8.71 10.10 6.61
N ILE A 109 -8.15 10.58 5.50
CA ILE A 109 -8.01 12.02 5.25
C ILE A 109 -9.38 12.68 5.12
N SER A 110 -10.34 12.08 4.43
CA SER A 110 -11.67 12.69 4.21
C SER A 110 -12.50 12.88 5.48
N VAL A 111 -12.23 12.10 6.53
CA VAL A 111 -12.94 12.18 7.81
C VAL A 111 -12.25 13.14 8.78
N ASN A 112 -10.98 13.47 8.54
CA ASN A 112 -10.17 14.41 9.33
C ASN A 112 -10.20 15.82 8.75
#